data_AF-A0A925D2B5-F1
#
_entry.id   AF-A0A925D2B5-F1
#
_cell.length_a   1.000
_cell.length_b   1.000
_cell.length_c   1.000
_cell.angle_alpha   90.00
_cell.angle_beta   90.00
_cell.angle_gamma   90.00
#
_symmetry.space_group_name_H-M   'P 1'
#
loop_
_entity.id
_entity.type
_entity.pdbx_description
1 polymer ?
#
loop_
_entity_poly.entity_id
_entity_poly.type
_entity_poly.pdbx_seq_one_letter_code
_entity_poly.pdbx_strand_id
1 'polypeptide(L)'
;MIVREEQSRTLVEEVVPGLPGPAPLVRRRGMKVLTEKMIEDFCLLLSLGLSRRQVAPRLDIDHSTISHAAGKDEDLAALLRRAEEMAASEPMLCLIAANRKSWRAAVTMIGIHRQFPQPPDREEKDRRMKDKLDDTMREMEYDQRSNF
;
A
#
# COMPACT_ATOMS: atom_id res chain seq x y z
N MET A 1 21.61 -23.59 -34.09
CA MET A 1 20.43 -23.59 -33.19
C MET A 1 20.40 -22.26 -32.47
N ILE A 2 19.49 -21.35 -32.87
CA ILE A 2 19.28 -20.09 -32.17
C ILE A 2 18.23 -20.38 -31.09
N VAL A 3 18.67 -20.44 -29.84
CA VAL A 3 17.76 -20.52 -28.69
C VAL A 3 17.05 -19.18 -28.60
N ARG A 4 15.79 -19.13 -29.05
CA ARG A 4 14.90 -18.00 -28.76
C ARG A 4 14.56 -18.08 -27.27
N GLU A 5 15.28 -17.30 -26.47
CA GLU A 5 14.82 -16.92 -25.14
C GLU A 5 13.56 -16.06 -25.31
N GLU A 6 12.38 -16.69 -25.26
CA GLU A 6 11.14 -16.00 -24.95
C GLU A 6 11.22 -15.54 -23.48
N GLN A 7 11.90 -14.42 -23.25
CA GLN A 7 11.81 -13.71 -21.99
C GLN A 7 10.37 -13.24 -21.85
N SER A 8 9.65 -13.88 -20.93
CA SER A 8 8.29 -13.51 -20.56
C SER A 8 8.33 -12.08 -20.03
N ARG A 9 7.95 -11.10 -20.86
CA ARG A 9 7.77 -9.71 -20.44
C ARG A 9 6.84 -9.72 -19.22
N THR A 10 7.33 -9.19 -18.12
CA THR A 10 6.48 -9.06 -16.93
C THR A 10 5.41 -8.00 -17.23
N LEU A 11 4.18 -8.18 -16.74
CA LEU A 11 3.06 -7.23 -16.96
C LEU A 11 3.45 -5.76 -16.65
N VAL A 12 4.41 -5.55 -15.76
CA VAL A 12 4.96 -4.23 -15.41
C VAL A 12 5.67 -3.56 -16.60
N GLU A 13 6.43 -4.31 -17.40
CA GLU A 13 7.13 -3.80 -18.59
C GLU A 13 6.17 -3.45 -19.74
N GLU A 14 4.96 -4.04 -19.73
CA GLU A 14 3.92 -3.74 -20.70
C GLU A 14 3.13 -2.48 -20.32
N VAL A 15 2.99 -2.21 -19.02
CA VAL A 15 2.23 -1.07 -18.48
C VAL A 15 3.05 0.22 -18.42
N VAL A 16 4.38 0.14 -18.23
CA VAL A 16 5.26 1.31 -18.17
C VAL A 16 6.33 1.23 -19.27
N PRO A 17 6.14 1.89 -20.43
CA PRO A 17 7.15 1.91 -21.47
C PRO A 17 8.41 2.64 -20.97
N GLY A 18 9.57 1.95 -21.03
CA GLY A 18 10.86 2.50 -20.62
C GLY A 18 11.35 2.09 -19.23
N LEU A 19 10.68 1.13 -18.57
CA LEU A 19 11.18 0.55 -17.32
C LEU A 19 12.57 -0.07 -17.54
N PRO A 20 13.57 0.16 -16.65
CA PRO A 20 14.83 -0.55 -16.74
C PRO A 20 14.59 -2.06 -16.68
N GLY A 21 15.06 -2.76 -17.71
CA GLY A 21 15.03 -4.21 -17.75
C GLY A 21 15.78 -4.81 -16.56
N PRO A 22 15.45 -6.04 -16.14
CA PRO A 22 16.14 -6.70 -15.03
C PRO A 22 17.66 -6.65 -15.25
N ALA A 23 18.42 -6.25 -14.22
CA ALA A 23 19.88 -6.16 -14.34
C ALA A 23 20.45 -7.55 -14.71
N PRO A 24 21.56 -7.59 -15.47
CA PRO A 24 22.19 -8.85 -15.84
C PRO A 24 22.51 -9.69 -14.60
N LEU A 25 22.26 -11.02 -14.67
CA LEU A 25 22.44 -11.98 -13.57
C LEU A 25 23.87 -12.02 -12.98
N VAL A 26 24.84 -11.42 -13.70
CA VAL A 26 26.22 -11.28 -13.24
C VAL A 26 26.27 -10.20 -12.17
N ARG A 27 26.29 -10.62 -10.89
CA ARG A 27 26.50 -9.74 -9.72
C ARG A 27 27.78 -8.93 -9.89
N ARG A 28 27.69 -7.71 -10.43
CA ARG A 28 28.72 -6.70 -10.17
C ARG A 28 28.65 -6.38 -8.68
N ARG A 29 29.80 -6.07 -8.05
CA ARG A 29 29.80 -5.57 -6.67
C ARG A 29 28.86 -4.36 -6.64
N GLY A 30 27.66 -4.55 -6.10
CA GLY A 30 26.57 -3.58 -6.21
C GLY A 30 27.02 -2.19 -5.81
N MET A 31 26.47 -1.17 -6.49
CA MET A 31 26.79 0.22 -6.20
C MET A 31 26.50 0.52 -4.71
N LYS A 32 27.51 1.03 -4.01
CA LYS A 32 27.41 1.39 -2.58
C LYS A 32 26.82 2.78 -2.35
N VAL A 33 26.85 3.63 -3.37
CA VAL A 33 26.36 5.01 -3.31
C VAL A 33 25.05 5.08 -4.06
N LEU A 34 23.99 5.49 -3.36
CA LEU A 34 22.69 5.75 -3.95
C LEU A 34 22.71 7.15 -4.54
N THR A 35 22.43 7.27 -5.84
CA THR A 35 22.19 8.57 -6.46
C THR A 35 20.73 8.97 -6.27
N GLU A 36 20.45 10.27 -6.35
CA GLU A 36 19.09 10.80 -6.24
C GLU A 36 18.16 10.17 -7.28
N LYS A 37 18.61 10.05 -8.53
CA LYS A 37 17.87 9.36 -9.59
C LYS A 37 17.55 7.90 -9.25
N MET A 38 18.48 7.17 -8.64
CA MET A 38 18.22 5.79 -8.22
C MET A 38 17.15 5.72 -7.12
N ILE A 39 17.13 6.70 -6.22
CA ILE A 39 16.10 6.79 -5.18
C ILE A 39 14.73 7.09 -5.82
N GLU A 40 14.67 8.02 -6.77
CA GLU A 40 13.46 8.32 -7.53
C GLU A 40 12.94 7.08 -8.27
N ASP A 41 13.80 6.40 -9.03
CA ASP A 41 13.44 5.19 -9.76
C ASP A 41 13.00 4.07 -8.80
N PHE A 42 13.65 3.95 -7.63
CA PHE A 42 13.28 2.96 -6.61
C PHE A 42 11.90 3.26 -6.03
N CYS A 43 11.63 4.51 -5.66
CA CYS A 43 10.33 4.96 -5.15
C CYS A 43 9.22 4.80 -6.19
N LEU A 44 9.50 5.09 -7.47
CA LEU A 44 8.55 4.87 -8.57
C LEU A 44 8.19 3.38 -8.71
N LEU A 45 9.18 2.50 -8.67
CA LEU A 45 8.93 1.07 -8.79
C LEU A 45 8.19 0.52 -7.56
N LEU A 46 8.50 1.03 -6.37
CA LEU A 46 7.74 0.71 -5.16
C LEU A 46 6.28 1.15 -5.27
N SER A 47 6.02 2.37 -5.76
CA SER A 47 4.65 2.91 -5.86
C SER A 47 3.77 2.18 -6.86
N LEU A 48 4.38 1.50 -7.83
CA LEU A 48 3.72 0.56 -8.76
C LEU A 48 3.46 -0.84 -8.17
N GLY A 49 3.78 -1.05 -6.88
CA GLY A 49 3.50 -2.30 -6.18
C GLY A 49 4.60 -3.35 -6.23
N LEU A 50 5.80 -3.02 -6.72
CA LEU A 50 6.94 -3.95 -6.62
C LEU A 50 7.48 -3.93 -5.19
N SER A 51 7.84 -5.11 -4.68
CA SER A 51 8.54 -5.20 -3.39
C SER A 51 9.99 -4.72 -3.51
N ARG A 52 10.59 -4.22 -2.42
CA ARG A 52 12.01 -3.83 -2.37
C ARG A 52 12.97 -4.88 -2.95
N ARG A 53 12.66 -6.17 -2.76
CA ARG A 53 13.43 -7.31 -3.30
C ARG A 53 13.31 -7.47 -4.82
N GLN A 54 12.21 -7.04 -5.42
CA GLN A 54 11.99 -7.03 -6.87
C GLN A 54 12.52 -5.76 -7.54
N VAL A 55 12.57 -4.65 -6.80
CA VAL A 55 13.10 -3.37 -7.28
C VAL A 55 14.63 -3.36 -7.27
N ALA A 56 15.26 -3.80 -6.18
CA ALA A 56 16.71 -3.82 -6.01
C ALA A 56 17.49 -4.42 -7.21
N PRO A 57 17.13 -5.61 -7.74
CA PRO A 57 17.80 -6.17 -8.92
C PRO A 57 17.50 -5.44 -10.22
N ARG A 58 16.46 -4.60 -10.32
CA ARG A 58 16.23 -3.76 -11.52
C ARG A 58 17.16 -2.55 -11.57
N LEU A 59 17.71 -2.15 -10.43
CA LEU A 59 18.59 -0.99 -10.29
C LEU A 59 20.05 -1.38 -9.98
N ASP A 60 20.38 -2.67 -10.11
CA ASP A 60 21.71 -3.25 -9.81
C ASP A 60 22.22 -2.90 -8.40
N ILE A 61 21.31 -2.88 -7.42
CA ILE A 61 21.62 -2.67 -6.01
C ILE A 61 21.27 -3.90 -5.18
N ASP A 62 21.97 -4.05 -4.05
CA ASP A 62 21.52 -5.00 -3.05
C ASP A 62 20.35 -4.43 -2.25
N HIS A 63 19.40 -5.30 -1.94
CA HIS A 63 18.21 -4.95 -1.16
C HIS A 63 18.53 -4.48 0.27
N SER A 64 19.68 -4.89 0.83
CA SER A 64 20.12 -4.40 2.14
C SER A 64 20.64 -2.97 2.07
N THR A 65 21.21 -2.54 0.93
CA THR A 65 21.76 -1.20 0.74
C THR A 65 20.69 -0.13 0.96
N ILE A 66 19.52 -0.27 0.33
CA ILE A 66 18.42 0.70 0.48
C ILE A 66 17.86 0.69 1.92
N SER A 67 17.79 -0.47 2.54
CA SER A 67 17.28 -0.64 3.91
C SER A 67 18.23 -0.01 4.94
N HIS A 68 19.54 -0.19 4.75
CA HIS A 68 20.56 0.43 5.58
C HIS A 68 20.66 1.94 5.37
N ALA A 69 20.48 2.42 4.13
CA ALA A 69 20.43 3.85 3.85
C ALA A 69 19.23 4.52 4.53
N ALA A 70 18.03 3.93 4.41
CA ALA A 70 16.83 4.40 5.08
C ALA A 70 16.96 4.36 6.62
N GLY A 71 17.76 3.45 7.18
CA GLY A 71 18.05 3.43 8.61
C GLY A 71 18.94 4.58 9.10
N LYS A 72 19.62 5.29 8.18
CA LYS A 72 20.50 6.43 8.49
C LYS A 72 19.91 7.78 8.11
N ASP A 73 18.93 7.77 7.21
CA ASP A 73 18.29 8.95 6.63
C ASP A 73 16.77 8.84 6.78
N GLU A 74 16.22 9.64 7.68
CA GLU A 74 14.78 9.65 7.99
C GLU A 74 13.94 10.15 6.81
N ASP A 75 14.46 11.09 6.01
CA ASP A 75 13.73 11.63 4.85
C ASP A 75 13.59 10.56 3.77
N LEU A 76 14.67 9.80 3.52
CA LEU A 76 14.63 8.65 2.62
C LEU A 76 13.64 7.58 3.12
N ALA A 77 13.62 7.30 4.43
CA ALA A 77 12.68 6.36 5.00
C ALA A 77 11.22 6.79 4.81
N ALA A 78 10.94 8.08 5.00
CA ALA A 78 9.62 8.66 4.78
C ALA A 78 9.17 8.56 3.32
N LEU A 79 10.06 8.84 2.36
CA LEU A 79 9.80 8.70 0.93
C LEU A 79 9.45 7.26 0.54
N LEU A 80 10.26 6.29 0.97
CA LEU A 80 10.02 4.88 0.68
C LEU A 80 8.69 4.39 1.27
N ARG A 81 8.40 4.80 2.51
CA ARG A 81 7.13 4.46 3.17
C ARG A 81 5.94 5.04 2.41
N ARG A 82 6.04 6.29 1.96
CA ARG A 82 4.98 6.93 1.16
C ARG A 82 4.73 6.19 -0.16
N ALA A 83 5.79 5.76 -0.83
CA ALA A 83 5.67 4.96 -2.05
C ALA A 83 4.97 3.62 -1.77
N GLU A 84 5.30 2.95 -0.68
CA GLU A 84 4.65 1.70 -0.25
C GLU A 84 3.17 1.89 0.11
N GLU A 85 2.83 3.00 0.77
CA GLU A 85 1.44 3.36 1.08
C GLU A 85 0.63 3.64 -0.19
N MET A 86 1.22 4.30 -1.20
CA MET A 86 0.59 4.48 -2.51
C MET A 86 0.29 3.13 -3.17
N ALA A 87 1.28 2.24 -3.22
CA ALA A 87 1.12 0.91 -3.79
C ALA A 87 0.05 0.06 -3.07
N ALA A 88 -0.05 0.18 -1.74
CA ALA A 88 -1.06 -0.53 -0.98
C ALA A 88 -2.50 -0.06 -1.33
N SER A 89 -2.66 1.20 -1.73
CA SER A 89 -3.95 1.77 -2.12
C SER A 89 -4.39 1.42 -3.54
N GLU A 90 -3.44 1.11 -4.43
CA GLU A 90 -3.68 0.91 -5.86
C GLU A 90 -4.64 -0.25 -6.19
N PRO A 91 -4.54 -1.46 -5.57
CA PRO A 91 -5.48 -2.54 -5.83
C PRO A 91 -6.95 -2.17 -5.56
N MET A 92 -7.19 -1.38 -4.50
CA MET A 92 -8.53 -0.89 -4.19
C MET A 92 -9.03 0.10 -5.23
N LEU A 93 -8.17 1.01 -5.71
CA LEU A 93 -8.51 1.93 -6.79
C LEU A 93 -8.83 1.19 -8.10
N CYS A 94 -8.03 0.18 -8.46
CA CYS A 94 -8.29 -0.68 -9.60
C CYS A 94 -9.63 -1.41 -9.48
N LEU A 95 -9.94 -1.96 -8.29
CA LEU A 95 -11.21 -2.62 -8.03
C LEU A 95 -12.39 -1.64 -8.13
N ILE A 96 -12.25 -0.42 -7.61
CA ILE A 96 -13.26 0.65 -7.73
C ILE A 96 -13.48 1.02 -9.19
N ALA A 97 -12.42 1.15 -9.98
CA ALA A 97 -12.55 1.44 -11.41
C ALA A 97 -13.25 0.29 -12.17
N ALA A 98 -12.90 -0.95 -11.84
CA ALA A 98 -13.45 -2.15 -12.46
C ALA A 98 -14.93 -2.41 -12.10
N ASN A 99 -15.36 -2.01 -10.89
CA ASN A 99 -16.74 -2.22 -10.43
C ASN A 99 -17.79 -1.59 -11.38
N ARG A 100 -17.43 -0.50 -12.07
CA ARG A 100 -18.32 0.24 -12.96
C ARG A 100 -18.64 -0.53 -14.24
N LYS A 101 -17.78 -1.49 -14.60
CA LYS A 101 -17.84 -2.26 -15.85
C LYS A 101 -18.13 -3.74 -15.63
N SER A 102 -17.96 -4.24 -14.40
CA SER A 102 -18.08 -5.66 -14.08
C SER A 102 -18.85 -5.88 -12.78
N TRP A 103 -20.00 -6.55 -12.87
CA TRP A 103 -20.80 -6.92 -11.71
C TRP A 103 -20.05 -7.83 -10.73
N ARG A 104 -19.13 -8.68 -11.22
CA ARG A 104 -18.29 -9.52 -10.36
C ARG A 104 -17.38 -8.68 -9.48
N ALA A 105 -16.76 -7.64 -10.05
CA ALA A 105 -15.94 -6.69 -9.30
C ALA A 105 -16.78 -5.91 -8.27
N ALA A 106 -18.01 -5.51 -8.63
CA ALA A 106 -18.93 -4.87 -7.70
C ALA A 106 -19.31 -5.79 -6.51
N VAL A 107 -19.61 -7.07 -6.77
CA VAL A 107 -19.89 -8.06 -5.72
C VAL A 107 -18.70 -8.27 -4.80
N THR A 108 -17.48 -8.40 -5.36
CA THR A 108 -16.26 -8.48 -4.57
C THR A 108 -16.08 -7.25 -3.68
N MET A 109 -16.33 -6.05 -4.22
CA MET A 109 -16.22 -4.81 -3.45
C MET A 109 -17.24 -4.72 -2.30
N ILE A 110 -18.48 -5.18 -2.52
CA ILE A 110 -19.51 -5.28 -1.47
C ILE A 110 -19.06 -6.26 -0.38
N GLY A 111 -18.47 -7.40 -0.76
CA GLY A 111 -17.92 -8.36 0.19
C GLY A 111 -16.83 -7.76 1.08
N ILE A 112 -15.90 -7.00 0.47
CA ILE A 112 -14.83 -6.29 1.20
C ILE A 112 -15.41 -5.23 2.14
N HIS A 113 -16.39 -4.43 1.70
CA HIS A 113 -17.04 -3.42 2.55
C HIS A 113 -17.79 -4.02 3.75
N ARG A 114 -18.33 -5.24 3.62
CA ARG A 114 -18.96 -5.95 4.73
C ARG A 114 -17.94 -6.43 5.77
N GLN A 115 -16.77 -6.87 5.32
CA GLN A 115 -15.69 -7.32 6.21
C GLN A 115 -14.99 -6.14 6.91
N PHE A 116 -14.86 -5.02 6.21
CA PHE A 116 -14.21 -3.81 6.70
C PHE A 116 -15.20 -2.63 6.59
N PRO A 117 -16.21 -2.57 7.48
CA PRO A 117 -17.14 -1.46 7.48
C PRO A 117 -16.38 -0.16 7.75
N GLN A 118 -16.79 0.92 7.08
CA GLN A 118 -16.19 2.22 7.32
C GLN A 118 -16.35 2.60 8.81
N PRO A 119 -15.32 3.16 9.45
CA PRO A 119 -15.45 3.66 10.81
C PRO A 119 -16.61 4.67 10.85
N PRO A 120 -17.45 4.65 11.89
CA PRO A 120 -18.58 5.56 11.98
C PRO A 120 -18.08 7.00 11.92
N ASP A 121 -18.84 7.82 11.21
CA ASP A 121 -18.58 9.25 11.07
C ASP A 121 -18.48 9.93 12.45
N ARG A 122 -17.78 11.07 12.53
CA ARG A 122 -17.60 11.79 13.81
C ARG A 122 -18.95 12.17 14.42
N GLU A 123 -19.89 12.66 13.63
CA GLU A 123 -21.23 13.00 14.10
C GLU A 123 -22.01 11.76 14.61
N GLU A 124 -21.80 10.61 13.98
CA GLU A 124 -22.41 9.34 14.39
C GLU A 124 -21.79 8.82 15.70
N LYS A 125 -20.49 9.03 15.90
CA LYS A 125 -19.83 8.72 17.18
C LYS A 125 -20.33 9.61 18.30
N ASP A 126 -20.50 10.91 18.03
CA ASP A 126 -20.95 11.87 19.03
C ASP A 126 -22.41 11.62 19.43
N ARG A 127 -23.29 11.29 18.47
CA ARG A 127 -24.65 10.83 18.77
C ARG A 127 -24.66 9.59 19.65
N ARG A 128 -23.88 8.56 19.30
CA ARG A 128 -23.79 7.33 20.10
C ARG A 128 -23.23 7.56 21.49
N MET A 129 -22.31 8.51 21.64
CA MET A 129 -21.78 8.88 22.94
C MET A 129 -22.84 9.58 23.79
N LYS A 130 -23.61 10.48 23.17
CA LYS A 130 -24.71 11.18 23.82
C LYS A 130 -25.85 10.23 24.24
N ASP A 131 -26.27 9.33 23.35
CA ASP A 131 -27.30 8.33 23.64
C ASP A 131 -26.88 7.43 24.82
N LYS A 132 -25.61 7.01 24.85
CA LYS A 132 -25.07 6.24 25.98
C LYS A 132 -25.08 6.99 27.30
N LEU A 133 -24.75 8.29 27.27
CA LEU A 133 -24.80 9.15 28.46
C LEU A 133 -26.23 9.33 28.96
N ASP A 134 -27.18 9.55 28.05
CA ASP A 134 -28.59 9.69 28.38
C ASP A 134 -29.17 8.40 28.97
N ASP A 135 -28.77 7.23 28.44
CA ASP A 135 -29.17 5.92 28.99
C ASP A 135 -28.57 5.68 30.38
N THR A 136 -27.29 6.00 30.58
CA THR A 136 -26.67 5.87 31.93
C THR A 136 -27.30 6.83 32.93
N MET A 137 -27.66 8.05 32.51
CA MET A 137 -28.36 9.01 33.37
C MET A 137 -29.75 8.49 33.78
N ARG A 138 -30.50 7.89 32.85
CA ARG A 138 -31.81 7.29 33.16
C ARG A 138 -31.67 6.13 34.14
N GLU A 139 -30.70 5.24 33.94
CA GLU A 139 -30.43 4.12 34.87
C GLU A 139 -30.12 4.63 36.28
N MET A 140 -29.26 5.66 36.42
CA MET A 140 -28.98 6.26 37.72
C MET A 140 -30.22 6.89 38.39
N GLU A 141 -31.11 7.51 37.62
CA GLU A 141 -32.37 8.06 38.15
C GLU A 141 -33.34 6.96 38.62
N TYR A 142 -33.42 5.83 37.91
CA TYR A 142 -34.22 4.68 38.34
C TYR A 142 -33.68 4.06 39.64
N ASP A 143 -32.36 3.91 39.75
CA ASP A 143 -31.73 3.37 40.96
C ASP A 143 -31.91 4.29 42.18
N GLN A 144 -31.89 5.61 41.99
CA GLN A 144 -32.17 6.56 43.07
C GLN A 144 -33.63 6.54 43.51
N ARG A 145 -34.58 6.32 42.60
CA ARG A 145 -36.01 6.20 42.91
C ARG A 145 -36.39 4.85 43.53
N SER A 146 -35.62 3.80 43.25
CA SER A 146 -35.87 2.45 43.81
C SER A 146 -35.30 2.26 45.23
N ASN A 147 -34.50 3.20 45.74
CA ASN A 147 -33.89 3.15 47.07
C ASN A 147 -34.61 4.01 48.13
N PHE A 148 -35.81 4.51 47.81
CA PHE A 148 -36.76 5.16 48.72
C PHE A 148 -38.04 4.35 48.81
#